data_AF-A0A090VCP5-F1
#
_entry.id   AF-A0A090VCP5-F1
#
_cell.length_a   1.000
_cell.length_b   1.000
_cell.length_c   1.000
_cell.angle_alpha   90.00
_cell.angle_beta   90.00
_cell.angle_gamma   90.00
#
_symmetry.space_group_name_H-M   'P 1'
#
loop_
_entity.id
_entity.type
_entity.pdbx_description
1 polymer ?
#
loop_
_entity_poly.entity_id
_entity_poly.type
_entity_poly.pdbx_seq_one_letter_code
_entity_poly.pdbx_strand_id
1 'polypeptide(L)'
;MTSFAFIAGLVPLVMASGAGAIGNRTIGGSAMGGMFIGTVFGVLIIPGLYYVFAKFADGRSLIKDEALTSVTDELMHLSENKNQSEVNATKINKLTKLLKKLTKKNNDEA
;
A
#
# COMPACT_ATOMS: atom_id res chain seq x y z
N MET A 1 -12.40 0.01 -18.26
CA MET A 1 -12.76 -1.35 -18.75
C MET A 1 -14.11 -1.79 -18.20
N THR A 2 -14.28 -1.81 -16.88
CA THR A 2 -15.48 -2.29 -16.16
C THR A 2 -16.76 -1.58 -16.59
N SER A 3 -16.75 -0.25 -16.67
CA SER A 3 -17.95 0.53 -17.02
C SER A 3 -18.48 0.21 -18.42
N PHE A 4 -17.61 0.06 -19.42
CA PHE A 4 -18.01 -0.28 -20.78
C PHE A 4 -18.56 -1.70 -20.88
N ALA A 5 -17.94 -2.65 -20.19
CA ALA A 5 -18.44 -4.02 -20.13
C ALA A 5 -19.83 -4.10 -19.47
N PHE A 6 -20.04 -3.35 -18.38
CA PHE A 6 -21.34 -3.25 -17.72
C PHE A 6 -22.40 -2.62 -18.63
N ILE A 7 -22.09 -1.50 -19.29
CA ILE A 7 -22.99 -0.84 -20.25
C ILE A 7 -23.38 -1.79 -21.39
N ALA A 8 -22.40 -2.50 -21.98
CA ALA A 8 -22.67 -3.48 -23.02
C ALA A 8 -23.59 -4.62 -22.53
N GLY A 9 -23.38 -5.09 -21.30
CA GLY A 9 -24.24 -6.09 -20.66
C GLY A 9 -25.68 -5.64 -20.43
N LEU A 10 -25.94 -4.33 -20.34
CA LEU A 10 -27.28 -3.77 -20.17
C LEU A 10 -28.02 -3.53 -21.49
N VAL A 11 -27.34 -3.53 -22.65
CA VAL A 11 -27.96 -3.26 -23.96
C VAL A 11 -29.20 -4.13 -24.23
N PRO A 12 -29.20 -5.46 -23.99
CA PRO A 12 -30.39 -6.28 -24.21
C PRO A 12 -31.58 -5.88 -23.32
N LEU A 13 -31.29 -5.39 -22.11
CA LEU A 13 -32.31 -4.99 -21.14
C LEU A 13 -33.02 -3.70 -21.57
N VAL A 14 -32.27 -2.76 -22.16
CA VAL A 14 -32.80 -1.51 -22.75
C VAL A 14 -33.58 -1.76 -24.04
N MET A 15 -33.29 -2.85 -24.75
CA MET A 15 -34.02 -3.24 -25.97
C MET A 15 -35.15 -4.25 -25.71
N ALA A 16 -35.32 -4.74 -24.49
CA ALA A 16 -36.26 -5.80 -24.15
C ALA A 16 -37.71 -5.47 -24.60
N SER A 17 -38.43 -6.47 -25.09
CA SER A 17 -39.84 -6.39 -25.51
C SER A 17 -40.64 -7.55 -24.93
N GLY A 18 -41.96 -7.38 -24.78
CA GLY A 18 -42.86 -8.40 -24.20
C GLY A 18 -43.18 -8.15 -22.72
N ALA A 19 -43.52 -9.22 -21.99
CA ALA A 19 -43.88 -9.12 -20.58
C ALA A 19 -42.71 -8.56 -19.75
N GLY A 20 -42.97 -7.55 -18.92
CA GLY A 20 -41.94 -6.90 -18.11
C GLY A 20 -40.99 -5.98 -18.88
N ALA A 21 -41.20 -5.74 -20.18
CA ALA A 21 -40.34 -4.87 -20.99
C ALA A 21 -40.20 -3.46 -20.41
N ILE A 22 -41.27 -2.88 -19.88
CA ILE A 22 -41.22 -1.55 -19.25
C ILE A 22 -40.28 -1.54 -18.05
N GLY A 23 -40.33 -2.57 -17.20
CA GLY A 23 -39.43 -2.70 -16.05
C GLY A 23 -37.98 -2.87 -16.46
N ASN A 24 -37.73 -3.76 -17.43
CA ASN A 24 -36.39 -4.01 -17.96
C ASN A 24 -35.79 -2.75 -18.60
N ARG A 25 -36.54 -2.06 -19.46
CA ARG A 25 -36.09 -0.81 -20.09
C ARG A 25 -35.80 0.28 -19.08
N THR A 26 -36.63 0.41 -18.04
CA THR A 26 -36.47 1.43 -17.00
C THR A 26 -35.21 1.18 -16.16
N ILE A 27 -35.01 -0.04 -15.68
CA ILE A 27 -33.84 -0.40 -14.86
C ILE A 27 -32.57 -0.34 -15.72
N GLY A 28 -32.60 -0.92 -16.92
CA GLY A 28 -31.48 -0.93 -17.84
C GLY A 28 -31.07 0.48 -18.28
N GLY A 29 -32.04 1.32 -18.65
CA GLY A 29 -31.79 2.70 -19.08
C GLY A 29 -31.24 3.57 -17.97
N SER A 30 -31.82 3.49 -16.76
CA SER A 30 -31.34 4.24 -15.60
C SER A 30 -29.91 3.84 -15.21
N ALA A 31 -29.62 2.53 -15.16
CA ALA A 31 -28.29 2.04 -14.80
C ALA A 31 -27.25 2.33 -15.89
N MET A 32 -27.61 2.19 -17.17
CA MET A 32 -26.73 2.50 -18.29
C MET A 32 -26.36 3.99 -18.33
N GLY A 33 -27.35 4.87 -18.22
CA GLY A 33 -27.13 6.32 -18.18
C GLY A 33 -26.32 6.74 -16.96
N GLY A 34 -26.65 6.21 -15.78
CA GLY A 34 -25.91 6.46 -14.54
C GLY A 34 -24.45 6.02 -14.63
N MET A 35 -24.17 4.85 -15.19
CA MET A 35 -22.79 4.36 -15.38
C MET A 35 -22.02 5.24 -16.37
N PHE A 36 -22.65 5.66 -17.48
CA PHE A 36 -22.00 6.50 -18.48
C PHE A 36 -21.63 7.88 -17.91
N ILE A 37 -22.62 8.59 -17.36
CA ILE A 37 -22.43 9.91 -16.74
C ILE A 37 -21.46 9.78 -15.55
N GLY A 38 -21.70 8.82 -14.66
CA GLY A 38 -20.87 8.58 -13.49
C GLY A 38 -19.41 8.28 -13.84
N THR A 39 -19.14 7.57 -14.93
CA THR A 39 -17.76 7.31 -15.36
C THR A 39 -17.09 8.56 -15.92
N VAL A 40 -17.77 9.31 -16.80
CA VAL A 40 -17.22 10.54 -17.41
C VAL A 40 -16.92 11.59 -16.34
N PHE A 41 -17.89 11.88 -15.47
CA PHE A 41 -17.70 12.86 -14.40
C PHE A 41 -16.86 12.32 -13.26
N GLY A 42 -17.01 11.05 -12.88
CA GLY A 42 -16.29 10.45 -11.76
C GLY A 42 -14.78 10.43 -11.97
N VAL A 43 -14.31 10.10 -13.18
CA VAL A 43 -12.86 10.11 -13.48
C VAL A 43 -12.24 11.51 -13.30
N LEU A 44 -13.00 12.58 -13.52
CA LEU A 44 -12.53 13.95 -13.34
C LEU A 44 -12.71 14.46 -11.91
N ILE A 45 -13.88 14.21 -11.31
CA ILE A 45 -14.26 14.77 -10.01
C ILE A 45 -13.56 14.04 -8.86
N ILE A 46 -13.48 12.70 -8.92
CA ILE A 46 -12.97 11.89 -7.80
C ILE A 46 -11.51 12.22 -7.45
N PRO A 47 -10.57 12.36 -8.41
CA PRO A 47 -9.19 12.74 -8.08
C PRO A 47 -9.09 14.13 -7.45
N GLY A 48 -9.87 15.09 -7.95
CA GLY A 48 -9.94 16.44 -7.38
C GLY A 48 -10.47 16.42 -5.95
N LEU A 49 -11.53 15.65 -5.71
CA LEU A 49 -12.12 15.49 -4.39
C LEU A 49 -11.15 14.80 -3.43
N TYR A 50 -10.44 13.76 -3.88
CA TYR A 50 -9.38 13.11 -3.12
C TYR A 50 -8.30 14.11 -2.71
N TYR A 51 -7.80 14.94 -3.64
CA TYR A 51 -6.77 15.94 -3.32
C TYR A 51 -7.24 16.95 -2.27
N VAL A 52 -8.48 17.43 -2.40
CA VAL A 52 -9.06 18.39 -1.43
C VAL A 52 -9.13 17.78 -0.04
N PHE A 53 -9.64 16.55 0.09
CA PHE A 53 -9.74 15.89 1.39
C PHE A 53 -8.38 15.46 1.93
N ALA A 54 -7.47 14.97 1.08
CA ALA A 54 -6.11 14.63 1.48
C ALA A 54 -5.38 15.86 2.04
N LYS A 55 -5.49 17.01 1.38
CA LYS A 55 -4.91 18.27 1.86
C LYS A 55 -5.57 18.77 3.15
N PHE A 56 -6.87 18.52 3.34
CA PHE A 56 -7.56 18.90 4.57
C PHE A 56 -7.21 17.98 5.75
N ALA A 57 -6.92 16.72 5.45
CA ALA A 57 -6.43 15.73 6.40
C ALA A 57 -4.94 15.91 6.74
N ASP A 58 -4.15 16.47 5.81
CA ASP A 58 -2.72 16.72 5.99
C ASP A 58 -2.47 17.59 7.23
N GLY A 59 -1.66 17.07 8.17
CA GLY A 59 -1.40 17.69 9.47
C GLY A 59 -2.44 17.40 10.58
N ARG A 60 -3.49 16.62 10.32
CA ARG A 60 -4.39 16.10 11.37
C ARG A 60 -4.17 14.59 11.54
N SER A 61 -3.90 14.15 12.77
CA SER A 61 -4.02 12.72 13.12
C SER A 61 -5.51 12.36 13.10
N LEU A 62 -5.97 11.85 11.95
CA LEU A 62 -7.34 11.37 11.78
C LEU A 62 -7.52 9.95 12.32
N ILE A 63 -6.44 9.18 12.35
CA ILE A 63 -6.39 7.82 12.87
C ILE A 63 -5.37 7.80 14.02
N LYS A 64 -5.83 7.44 15.22
CA LYS A 64 -4.96 7.14 16.35
C LYS A 64 -4.42 5.72 16.12
N ASP A 65 -3.11 5.54 16.24
CA ASP A 65 -2.40 4.26 16.05
C ASP A 65 -2.26 3.78 14.59
N GLU A 66 -2.06 4.70 13.65
CA GLU A 66 -1.68 4.32 12.28
C GLU A 66 -0.21 3.84 12.27
N ALA A 67 -0.01 2.53 12.29
CA ALA A 67 1.29 1.93 12.06
C ALA A 67 1.67 2.16 10.58
N LEU A 68 2.38 3.27 10.31
CA LEU A 68 2.87 3.61 8.96
C LEU A 68 3.96 2.65 8.47
N THR A 69 4.39 1.74 9.34
CA THR A 69 5.37 0.68 9.08
C THR A 69 4.66 -0.66 9.01
N SER A 70 5.00 -1.48 8.00
CA SER A 70 4.54 -2.85 7.95
C SER A 70 5.21 -3.65 9.08
N VAL A 71 4.54 -4.68 9.60
CA VAL A 71 5.14 -5.67 10.52
C VAL A 71 6.41 -6.27 9.90
N THR A 72 6.45 -6.39 8.57
CA THR A 72 7.65 -6.83 7.84
C THR A 72 8.81 -5.83 7.97
N ASP A 73 8.55 -4.52 7.92
CA ASP A 73 9.57 -3.48 8.07
C ASP A 73 10.14 -3.50 9.49
N GLU A 74 9.27 -3.63 10.51
CA GLU A 74 9.72 -3.82 11.89
C GLU A 74 10.59 -5.06 12.02
N LEU A 75 10.16 -6.21 11.49
CA LEU A 75 10.91 -7.46 11.57
C LEU A 75 12.26 -7.37 10.84
N MET A 76 12.32 -6.67 9.71
CA MET A 76 13.55 -6.44 8.95
C MET A 76 14.53 -5.57 9.75
N HIS A 77 14.06 -4.49 10.38
CA HIS A 77 14.87 -3.65 11.25
C HIS A 77 15.41 -4.39 12.48
N LEU A 78 14.60 -5.27 13.11
CA LEU A 78 15.08 -6.13 14.20
C LEU A 78 16.12 -7.15 13.71
N SER A 79 15.94 -7.71 12.51
CA SER A 79 16.89 -8.67 11.91
C SER A 79 18.23 -8.02 11.53
N GLU A 80 18.19 -6.80 11.00
CA GLU A 80 19.39 -6.02 10.64
C GLU A 80 20.22 -5.66 11.89
N ASN A 81 19.56 -5.19 12.96
CA ASN A 81 20.22 -4.83 14.21
C ASN A 81 20.84 -6.07 14.92
N LYS A 82 20.18 -7.23 14.83
CA LYS A 82 20.72 -8.50 15.35
C LYS A 82 21.99 -8.95 14.60
N ASN A 83 21.97 -8.88 13.27
CA ASN A 83 23.15 -9.21 12.44
C ASN A 83 24.34 -8.28 12.72
N GLN A 84 24.10 -6.97 12.81
CA GLN A 84 25.15 -5.99 13.11
C GLN A 84 25.81 -6.27 14.48
N SER A 85 25.00 -6.68 15.47
CA SER A 85 25.46 -7.01 16.82
C SER A 85 26.34 -8.26 16.86
N GLU A 86 25.99 -9.31 16.11
CA GLU A 86 26.81 -10.53 15.98
C GLU A 86 28.14 -10.26 15.26
N VAL A 87 28.11 -9.41 14.22
CA VAL A 87 29.33 -9.00 13.48
C VAL A 87 30.27 -8.18 14.37
N ASN A 88 29.74 -7.24 15.15
CA ASN A 88 30.53 -6.41 16.04
C ASN A 88 31.14 -7.21 17.20
N ALA A 89 30.40 -8.13 17.82
CA ALA A 89 30.92 -9.02 18.85
C ALA A 89 32.09 -9.89 18.35
N THR A 90 31.97 -10.40 17.11
CA THR A 90 33.02 -11.21 16.48
C THR A 90 34.29 -10.38 16.21
N LYS A 91 34.13 -9.14 15.73
CA LYS A 91 35.25 -8.20 15.53
C LYS A 91 35.95 -7.86 16.85
N ILE A 92 35.19 -7.59 17.91
CA ILE A 92 35.73 -7.29 19.26
C ILE A 92 36.55 -8.48 19.77
N ASN A 93 36.02 -9.71 19.69
CA ASN A 93 36.76 -10.90 20.13
C ASN A 93 38.06 -11.11 19.34
N LYS A 94 38.05 -10.83 18.03
CA LYS A 94 39.25 -10.90 17.18
C LYS A 94 40.28 -9.83 17.56
N LEU A 95 39.84 -8.59 17.82
CA LEU A 95 40.68 -7.48 18.25
C LEU A 95 41.30 -7.76 19.63
N THR A 96 40.49 -8.21 20.59
CA THR A 96 40.96 -8.60 21.93
C THR A 96 41.99 -9.72 21.86
N LYS A 97 41.80 -10.69 20.95
CA LYS A 97 42.78 -11.78 20.73
C LYS A 97 44.09 -11.26 20.12
N LEU A 98 44.02 -10.29 19.20
CA LEU A 98 45.20 -9.64 18.62
C LEU A 98 45.95 -8.79 19.65
N LEU A 99 45.23 -7.99 20.44
CA LEU A 99 45.82 -7.21 21.54
C LEU A 99 46.49 -8.13 22.55
N LYS A 100 45.83 -9.22 22.97
CA LYS A 100 46.43 -10.22 23.87
C LYS A 100 47.70 -10.85 23.27
N LYS A 101 47.75 -11.06 21.95
CA LYS A 101 48.94 -11.59 21.26
C LYS A 101 50.08 -10.56 21.20
N LEU A 102 49.76 -9.29 20.96
CA LEU A 102 50.73 -8.19 20.96
C LEU A 102 51.30 -7.92 22.37
N THR A 103 50.43 -7.89 23.38
CA THR A 103 50.84 -7.73 24.78
C THR A 103 51.72 -8.89 25.24
N LYS A 104 51.42 -10.14 24.84
CA LYS A 104 52.24 -11.29 25.21
C LYS A 104 53.63 -11.25 24.55
N LYS A 105 53.70 -10.86 23.27
CA LYS A 105 54.98 -10.76 22.55
C LYS A 105 55.94 -9.73 23.15
N ASN A 106 55.42 -8.63 23.71
CA ASN A 106 56.25 -7.57 24.29
C ASN A 106 56.89 -7.92 25.64
N ASN A 107 56.44 -9.00 26.30
CA ASN A 107 57.00 -9.46 27.58
C ASN A 107 58.10 -10.52 27.42
N ASP A 108 58.33 -11.02 26.20
CA ASP A 108 59.35 -12.04 25.92
C ASP A 108 60.67 -11.42 25.36
N GLU A 109 60.72 -10.09 25.20
CA GLU A 109 61.90 -9.33 24.70
C GLU A 109 62.55 -8.41 25.78
N ALA A 110 62.23 -8.60 27.06
CA ALA A 110 62.83 -7.90 28.21
C ALA A 110 63.60 -8.85 29.13
#